data_AF-A0AAW7Z0T4-F1
#
_entry.id   AF-A0AAW7Z0T4-F1
#
_cell.length_a   1.000
_cell.length_b   1.000
_cell.length_c   1.000
_cell.angle_alpha   90.00
_cell.angle_beta   90.00
_cell.angle_gamma   90.00
#
_symmetry.space_group_name_H-M   'P 1'
#
loop_
_entity.id
_entity.type
_entity.pdbx_description
1 polymer ?
#
loop_
_entity_poly.entity_id
_entity_poly.type
_entity_poly.pdbx_seq_one_letter_code
_entity_poly.pdbx_strand_id
1 'polypeptide(L)'
;MHIRLKSGVHSEHLRASQIYPVYAVYIANTSDFLVMGQSHSFPISVNINDVEIVDNRLSKYWTFEYSDSEKWSTILSFSEWSSDPFFYQNLVEGKSDAGEVFRKYQSKIENEYAEVNLADTAIELENEWFQCPFCEEAWKDNDTSEVLVCPSCKKRLRRS
;
A
#
# COMPACT_ATOMS: atom_id res chain seq x y z
N MET A 1 2.10 -4.12 -4.72
CA MET A 1 2.74 -5.34 -4.21
C MET A 1 2.09 -5.76 -2.92
N HIS A 2 1.84 -7.06 -2.74
CA HIS A 2 1.26 -7.61 -1.53
C HIS A 2 2.05 -8.83 -1.05
N ILE A 3 2.11 -9.00 0.28
CA ILE A 3 2.84 -10.10 0.92
C ILE A 3 1.99 -10.80 1.98
N ARG A 4 2.42 -12.00 2.36
CA ARG A 4 1.90 -12.76 3.50
C ARG A 4 3.07 -13.43 4.22
N LEU A 5 2.96 -13.67 5.53
CA LEU A 5 3.98 -14.47 6.24
C LEU A 5 4.03 -15.90 5.69
N LYS A 6 5.23 -16.47 5.60
CA LYS A 6 5.38 -17.90 5.27
C LYS A 6 4.80 -18.78 6.37
N SER A 7 4.35 -19.96 5.99
CA SER A 7 3.91 -20.99 6.95
C SER A 7 5.00 -21.30 7.97
N GLY A 8 4.65 -21.31 9.26
CA GLY A 8 5.57 -21.58 10.37
C GLY A 8 6.38 -20.38 10.86
N VAL A 9 6.30 -19.23 10.19
CA VAL A 9 6.86 -17.97 10.68
C VAL A 9 5.89 -17.34 11.67
N HIS A 10 6.40 -16.96 12.84
CA HIS A 10 5.65 -16.24 13.87
C HIS A 10 6.06 -14.77 13.89
N SER A 11 5.07 -13.88 14.01
CA SER A 11 5.27 -12.45 14.21
C SER A 11 4.34 -11.95 15.31
N GLU A 12 4.84 -11.06 16.16
CA GLU A 12 4.02 -10.39 17.19
C GLU A 12 3.08 -9.34 16.59
N HIS A 13 3.31 -8.93 15.34
CA HIS A 13 2.63 -7.79 14.72
C HIS A 13 1.82 -8.15 13.48
N LEU A 14 2.10 -9.32 12.88
CA LEU A 14 1.47 -9.81 11.67
C LEU A 14 0.83 -11.18 11.87
N ARG A 15 -0.38 -11.33 11.33
CA ARG A 15 -1.13 -12.59 11.27
C ARG A 15 -0.75 -13.40 10.04
N ALA A 16 -0.56 -14.71 10.22
CA ALA A 16 -0.04 -15.62 9.18
C ALA A 16 -0.93 -15.73 7.92
N SER A 17 -2.25 -15.62 8.04
CA SER A 17 -3.17 -15.75 6.90
C SER A 17 -3.53 -14.41 6.23
N GLN A 18 -3.10 -13.29 6.80
CA GLN A 18 -3.47 -11.97 6.34
C GLN A 18 -2.54 -11.52 5.19
N ILE A 19 -3.13 -10.89 4.18
CA ILE A 19 -2.39 -10.24 3.10
C ILE A 19 -2.15 -8.78 3.48
N TYR A 20 -0.93 -8.31 3.28
CA TYR A 20 -0.49 -6.96 3.62
C TYR A 20 -0.01 -6.22 2.36
N PRO A 21 -0.51 -5.00 2.10
CA PRO A 21 0.09 -4.09 1.13
C PRO A 21 1.47 -3.68 1.60
N VAL A 22 2.44 -3.67 0.68
CA VAL A 22 3.78 -3.12 0.93
C VAL A 22 3.77 -1.65 0.59
N TYR A 23 4.35 -0.82 1.46
CA TYR A 23 4.45 0.64 1.28
C TYR A 23 5.85 1.12 0.90
N ALA A 24 6.86 0.38 1.35
CA ALA A 24 8.25 0.61 0.97
C ALA A 24 9.03 -0.70 0.99
N VAL A 25 10.13 -0.73 0.23
CA VAL A 25 11.13 -1.80 0.27
C VAL A 25 12.47 -1.16 0.50
N TYR A 26 13.11 -1.47 1.62
CA TYR A 26 14.54 -1.17 1.79
C TYR A 26 15.35 -2.32 1.22
N ILE A 27 16.32 -2.02 0.36
CA ILE A 27 17.15 -3.00 -0.32
C ILE A 27 18.60 -2.81 0.15
N ALA A 28 19.15 -3.85 0.76
CA ALA A 28 20.56 -3.96 1.15
C ALA A 28 21.03 -5.41 0.91
N ASN A 29 21.84 -5.98 1.81
CA ASN A 29 22.22 -7.40 1.74
C ASN A 29 21.02 -8.35 1.84
N THR A 30 20.01 -7.94 2.61
CA THR A 30 18.65 -8.50 2.58
C THR A 30 17.68 -7.35 2.33
N SER A 31 16.50 -7.69 1.81
CA SER A 31 15.43 -6.71 1.61
C SER A 31 14.42 -6.80 2.74
N ASP A 32 13.92 -5.65 3.14
CA ASP A 32 12.92 -5.49 4.17
C ASP A 32 11.68 -4.79 3.57
N PHE A 33 10.51 -5.37 3.79
CA PHE A 33 9.23 -4.82 3.36
C PHE A 33 8.56 -4.07 4.50
N LEU A 34 8.06 -2.87 4.21
CA LEU A 34 7.36 -2.04 5.18
C LEU A 34 5.85 -2.23 5.00
N VAL A 35 5.19 -2.76 6.03
CA VAL A 35 3.76 -3.07 6.02
C VAL A 35 3.07 -2.55 7.27
N MET A 36 1.77 -2.24 7.18
CA MET A 36 0.99 -1.86 8.37
C MET A 36 0.69 -3.10 9.23
N GLY A 37 1.28 -3.15 10.42
CA GLY A 37 0.96 -4.15 11.44
C GLY A 37 -0.36 -3.85 12.16
N GLN A 38 -0.83 -4.79 12.98
CA GLN A 38 -2.13 -4.65 13.67
C GLN A 38 -2.16 -3.57 14.77
N SER A 39 -1.00 -3.26 15.37
CA SER A 39 -0.92 -2.45 16.61
C SER A 39 -0.15 -1.14 16.44
N HIS A 40 0.36 -0.85 15.24
CA HIS A 40 1.21 0.31 14.99
C HIS A 40 0.49 1.32 14.10
N SER A 41 0.69 2.61 14.38
CA SER A 41 0.20 3.72 13.54
C SER A 41 1.12 4.02 12.36
N PHE A 42 2.19 3.25 12.19
CA PHE A 42 3.18 3.37 11.12
C PHE A 42 3.61 1.98 10.62
N PRO A 43 4.14 1.88 9.39
CA PRO A 43 4.61 0.61 8.84
C PRO A 43 5.75 0.01 9.65
N ILE A 44 5.78 -1.30 9.79
CA ILE A 44 6.87 -2.06 10.41
C ILE A 44 7.67 -2.82 9.36
N SER A 45 8.95 -3.04 9.63
CA SER A 45 9.82 -3.85 8.78
C SER A 45 9.54 -5.34 8.95
N VAL A 46 9.56 -6.06 7.83
CA VAL A 46 9.50 -7.51 7.76
C VAL A 46 10.53 -7.99 6.76
N ASN A 47 11.34 -8.97 7.15
CA ASN A 47 12.38 -9.48 6.26
C ASN A 47 11.78 -10.27 5.09
N ILE A 48 12.35 -10.11 3.89
CA ILE A 48 11.92 -10.83 2.69
C ILE A 48 11.96 -12.37 2.87
N ASN A 49 12.83 -12.89 3.73
CA ASN A 49 12.94 -14.33 3.96
C ASN A 49 11.75 -14.91 4.74
N ASP A 50 11.00 -14.07 5.45
CA ASP A 50 9.90 -14.45 6.34
C ASP A 50 8.53 -14.44 5.64
N VAL A 51 8.50 -14.01 4.37
CA VAL A 51 7.26 -13.72 3.64
C VAL A 51 7.23 -14.33 2.25
N GLU A 52 6.03 -14.57 1.76
CA GLU A 52 5.76 -14.89 0.37
C GLU A 52 5.10 -13.69 -0.32
N ILE A 53 5.50 -13.43 -1.57
CA ILE A 53 4.90 -12.39 -2.40
C ILE A 53 3.65 -12.98 -3.04
N VAL A 54 2.48 -12.43 -2.67
CA VAL A 54 1.18 -12.87 -3.21
C VAL A 54 0.75 -12.04 -4.43
N ASP A 55 1.27 -10.82 -4.55
CA ASP A 55 1.12 -9.96 -5.73
C ASP A 55 2.42 -9.19 -5.95
N ASN A 56 3.07 -9.42 -7.08
CA ASN A 56 4.38 -8.86 -7.42
C ASN A 56 4.31 -7.56 -8.24
N ARG A 57 3.11 -7.04 -8.54
CA ARG A 57 2.97 -5.77 -9.28
C ARG A 57 3.49 -4.61 -8.43
N LEU A 58 4.42 -3.82 -8.99
CA LEU A 58 4.94 -2.62 -8.35
C LEU A 58 3.92 -1.50 -8.46
N SER A 59 3.79 -0.69 -7.42
CA SER A 59 2.88 0.46 -7.45
C SER A 59 3.34 1.51 -8.47
N LYS A 60 2.40 2.11 -9.21
CA LYS A 60 2.66 3.25 -10.11
C LYS A 60 3.12 4.49 -9.36
N TYR A 61 2.94 4.53 -8.05
CA TYR A 61 3.40 5.61 -7.18
C TYR A 61 4.83 5.41 -6.71
N TRP A 62 5.45 4.24 -6.95
CA TRP A 62 6.80 3.96 -6.48
C TRP A 62 7.87 4.54 -7.40
N THR A 63 8.88 5.12 -6.78
CA THR A 63 10.13 5.57 -7.34
C THR A 63 11.28 4.75 -6.73
N PHE A 64 12.34 4.58 -7.51
CA PHE A 64 13.59 3.98 -7.07
C PHE A 64 14.56 5.09 -6.69
N GLU A 65 15.09 5.04 -5.46
CA GLU A 65 16.11 5.98 -5.00
C GLU A 65 17.31 5.21 -4.42
N TYR A 66 18.50 5.75 -4.65
CA TYR A 66 19.77 5.23 -4.16
C TYR A 66 20.55 6.32 -3.43
N SER A 67 21.10 6.01 -2.25
CA SER A 67 21.95 6.91 -1.48
C SER A 67 23.20 6.19 -0.97
N ASP A 68 24.38 6.69 -1.33
CA ASP A 68 25.68 6.17 -0.88
C ASP A 68 25.94 6.38 0.62
N SER A 69 25.18 7.26 1.29
CA SER A 69 25.49 7.70 2.66
C SER A 69 24.79 6.93 3.77
N GLU A 70 23.94 5.94 3.45
CA GLU A 70 23.07 5.31 4.43
C GLU A 70 23.22 3.78 4.51
N LYS A 71 22.91 3.23 5.69
CA LYS A 71 22.88 1.76 5.94
C LYS A 71 21.87 1.05 5.02
N TRP A 72 20.86 1.77 4.56
CA TRP A 72 19.89 1.34 3.55
C TRP A 72 20.15 2.14 2.28
N SER A 73 21.06 1.64 1.46
CA SER A 73 21.53 2.41 0.29
C SER A 73 20.49 2.51 -0.82
N THR A 74 19.40 1.75 -0.76
CA THR A 74 18.39 1.70 -1.82
C THR A 74 16.99 1.57 -1.23
N ILE A 75 16.03 2.35 -1.75
CA ILE A 75 14.62 2.28 -1.38
C ILE A 75 13.72 2.29 -2.62
N LEU A 76 12.67 1.46 -2.58
CA LEU A 76 11.48 1.59 -3.44
C LEU A 76 10.31 2.07 -2.59
N SER A 77 9.79 3.27 -2.84
CA SER A 77 8.58 3.79 -2.19
C SER A 77 8.05 4.99 -2.99
N PHE A 78 7.03 5.68 -2.51
CA PHE A 78 6.60 6.94 -3.11
C PHE A 78 7.63 8.05 -2.92
N SER A 79 7.61 9.06 -3.80
CA SER A 79 8.65 10.08 -3.93
C SER A 79 9.03 10.76 -2.62
N GLU A 80 8.06 11.14 -1.80
CA GLU A 80 8.28 11.84 -0.54
C GLU A 80 9.00 10.96 0.49
N TRP A 81 8.79 9.64 0.48
CA TRP A 81 9.54 8.72 1.33
C TRP A 81 10.90 8.37 0.71
N SER A 82 10.94 8.07 -0.59
CA SER A 82 12.19 7.65 -1.22
C SER A 82 13.26 8.74 -1.24
N SER A 83 12.87 10.02 -1.33
CA SER A 83 13.79 11.15 -1.46
C SER A 83 14.16 11.85 -0.14
N ASP A 84 13.44 11.59 0.96
CA ASP A 84 13.75 12.14 2.28
C ASP A 84 14.27 11.03 3.22
N PRO A 85 15.58 11.03 3.54
CA PRO A 85 16.16 10.06 4.45
C PRO A 85 15.53 10.05 5.86
N PHE A 86 14.96 11.17 6.29
CA PHE A 86 14.32 11.31 7.60
C PHE A 86 12.82 11.03 7.55
N PHE A 87 12.23 10.69 6.40
CA PHE A 87 10.77 10.53 6.26
C PHE A 87 10.22 9.50 7.23
N TYR A 88 10.83 8.32 7.31
CA TYR A 88 10.35 7.25 8.19
C TYR A 88 10.49 7.64 9.68
N GLN A 89 11.58 8.31 10.06
CA GLN A 89 11.75 8.82 11.41
C GLN A 89 10.66 9.86 11.73
N ASN A 90 10.42 10.81 10.83
CA ASN A 90 9.38 11.82 10.98
C ASN A 90 7.99 11.19 11.09
N LEU A 91 7.72 10.13 10.32
CA LEU A 91 6.47 9.36 10.40
C LEU A 91 6.29 8.70 11.77
N VAL A 92 7.33 8.03 12.29
CA VAL A 92 7.31 7.36 13.61
C VAL A 92 7.17 8.37 14.75
N GLU A 93 7.87 9.51 14.66
CA GLU A 93 7.88 10.55 15.69
C GLU A 93 6.68 11.52 15.59
N GLY A 94 5.81 11.35 14.58
CA GLY A 94 4.66 12.24 14.34
C GLY A 94 5.07 13.68 14.03
N LYS A 95 6.23 13.87 13.38
CA LYS A 95 6.77 15.16 12.98
C LYS A 95 6.41 15.48 11.53
N SER A 96 6.52 16.77 11.21
CA SER A 96 6.24 17.34 9.89
C SER A 96 4.87 16.89 9.34
N ASP A 97 4.74 16.80 8.02
CA ASP A 97 3.59 16.33 7.28
C ASP A 97 3.67 14.83 6.93
N ALA A 98 4.70 14.11 7.40
CA ALA A 98 4.98 12.71 7.03
C ALA A 98 3.76 11.79 7.23
N GLY A 99 3.02 11.96 8.33
CA GLY A 99 1.81 11.18 8.59
C GLY A 99 0.65 11.47 7.62
N GLU A 100 0.49 12.72 7.17
CA GLU A 100 -0.52 13.08 6.18
C GLU A 100 -0.16 12.53 4.80
N VAL A 101 1.09 12.73 4.40
CA VAL A 101 1.66 12.20 3.15
C VAL A 101 1.52 10.68 3.12
N PHE A 102 1.89 9.99 4.20
CA PHE A 102 1.75 8.54 4.29
C PHE A 102 0.30 8.09 4.12
N ARG A 103 -0.67 8.68 4.83
CA ARG A 103 -2.09 8.31 4.70
C ARG A 103 -2.63 8.50 3.28
N LYS A 104 -2.20 9.55 2.58
CA LYS A 104 -2.55 9.79 1.17
C LYS A 104 -2.07 8.65 0.28
N TYR A 105 -0.82 8.22 0.41
CA TYR A 105 -0.28 7.11 -0.39
C TYR A 105 -0.79 5.75 0.07
N GLN A 106 -1.07 5.58 1.36
CA GLN A 106 -1.67 4.37 1.89
C GLN A 106 -2.98 4.05 1.16
N SER A 107 -3.91 5.01 1.14
CA SER A 107 -5.20 4.84 0.45
C SER A 107 -5.03 4.57 -1.04
N LYS A 108 -4.06 5.22 -1.68
CA LYS A 108 -3.76 5.02 -3.11
C LYS A 108 -3.23 3.61 -3.40
N ILE A 109 -2.28 3.12 -2.61
CA ILE A 109 -1.64 1.80 -2.79
C ILE A 109 -2.63 0.68 -2.45
N GLU A 110 -3.40 0.81 -1.37
CA GLU A 110 -4.40 -0.18 -0.94
C GLU A 110 -5.54 -0.38 -1.95
N ASN A 111 -5.77 0.61 -2.82
CA ASN A 111 -6.82 0.56 -3.84
C ASN A 111 -6.27 0.45 -5.27
N GLU A 112 -4.96 0.41 -5.45
CA GLU A 112 -4.38 0.40 -6.80
C GLU A 112 -4.70 -0.88 -7.57
N TYR A 113 -4.58 -2.02 -6.89
CA TYR A 113 -4.72 -3.33 -7.49
C TYR A 113 -5.82 -4.14 -6.80
N ALA A 114 -6.70 -4.73 -7.60
CA ALA A 114 -7.81 -5.49 -7.06
C ALA A 114 -7.32 -6.85 -6.54
N GLU A 115 -7.74 -7.17 -5.32
CA GLU A 115 -7.58 -8.51 -4.76
C GLU A 115 -8.37 -9.52 -5.59
N VAL A 116 -7.87 -10.76 -5.69
CA VAL A 116 -8.53 -11.84 -6.45
C VAL A 116 -9.97 -12.09 -5.97
N ASN A 117 -10.22 -11.85 -4.68
CA ASN A 117 -11.52 -12.10 -4.04
C ASN A 117 -12.45 -10.87 -4.02
N LEU A 118 -12.04 -9.74 -4.60
CA LEU A 118 -12.90 -8.57 -4.71
C LEU A 118 -13.90 -8.78 -5.87
N ALA A 119 -15.03 -9.41 -5.54
CA ALA A 119 -16.05 -9.82 -6.51
C ALA A 119 -17.03 -8.70 -6.88
N ASP A 120 -17.25 -7.74 -5.99
CA ASP A 120 -18.19 -6.64 -6.22
C ASP A 120 -17.58 -5.64 -7.21
N THR A 121 -18.32 -5.28 -8.26
CA THR A 121 -17.86 -4.38 -9.33
C THR A 121 -18.70 -3.11 -9.35
N ALA A 122 -18.09 -1.96 -9.58
CA ALA A 122 -18.83 -0.72 -9.83
C ALA A 122 -19.51 -0.78 -11.20
N ILE A 123 -20.67 -0.14 -11.33
CA ILE A 123 -21.32 -0.01 -12.64
C ILE A 123 -20.67 1.17 -13.35
N GLU A 124 -19.93 0.92 -14.43
CA GLU A 124 -19.42 1.98 -15.30
C GLU A 124 -20.56 2.64 -16.08
N LEU A 125 -20.57 3.96 -16.02
CA LEU A 125 -21.41 4.86 -16.79
C LEU A 125 -20.52 5.60 -17.81
N GLU A 126 -21.09 6.54 -18.55
CA GLU A 126 -20.32 7.30 -19.54
C GLU A 126 -19.35 8.30 -18.90
N ASN A 127 -18.23 8.57 -19.58
CA ASN A 127 -17.28 9.64 -19.25
C ASN A 127 -16.65 9.54 -17.85
N GLU A 128 -16.13 8.36 -17.49
CA GLU A 128 -15.41 8.09 -16.22
C GLU A 128 -16.32 8.21 -14.98
N TRP A 129 -17.63 8.06 -15.17
CA TRP A 129 -18.59 7.97 -14.07
C TRP A 129 -18.80 6.52 -13.67
N PHE A 130 -18.90 6.29 -12.36
CA PHE A 130 -19.15 4.99 -11.77
C PHE A 130 -20.32 5.09 -10.80
N GLN A 131 -21.10 4.02 -10.67
CA GLN A 131 -22.18 3.91 -9.72
C GLN A 131 -21.97 2.73 -8.76
N CYS A 132 -22.25 2.95 -7.48
CA CYS A 132 -22.19 1.93 -6.46
C CYS A 132 -23.43 1.02 -6.59
N PRO A 133 -23.28 -0.30 -6.76
CA PRO A 133 -24.42 -1.21 -6.87
C PRO A 133 -25.17 -1.41 -5.54
N PHE A 134 -24.66 -0.86 -4.43
CA PHE A 134 -25.21 -1.04 -3.09
C PHE A 134 -25.98 0.15 -2.55
N CYS A 135 -25.54 1.37 -2.85
CA CYS A 135 -26.17 2.60 -2.36
C CYS A 135 -26.55 3.57 -3.48
N GLU A 136 -26.39 3.15 -4.74
CA GLU A 136 -26.77 3.89 -5.96
C GLU A 136 -26.08 5.25 -6.16
N GLU A 137 -25.15 5.61 -5.26
CA GLU A 137 -24.30 6.79 -5.39
C GLU A 137 -23.49 6.71 -6.68
N ALA A 138 -23.51 7.78 -7.47
CA ALA A 138 -22.70 7.92 -8.67
C ALA A 138 -21.62 8.97 -8.45
N TRP A 139 -20.39 8.69 -8.87
CA TRP A 139 -19.27 9.62 -8.77
C TRP A 139 -18.35 9.51 -9.98
N LYS A 140 -17.59 10.58 -10.22
CA LYS A 140 -16.57 10.61 -11.25
C LYS A 140 -15.23 10.16 -10.67
N ASP A 141 -14.52 9.29 -11.39
CA ASP A 141 -13.17 8.85 -11.01
C ASP A 141 -12.28 8.68 -12.25
N ASN A 142 -11.26 9.52 -12.35
CA ASN A 142 -10.31 9.54 -13.46
C ASN A 142 -8.97 8.86 -13.15
N ASP A 143 -8.85 8.18 -12.00
CA ASP A 143 -7.67 7.38 -11.71
C ASP A 143 -7.72 6.07 -12.52
N THR A 144 -6.59 5.38 -12.62
CA THR A 144 -6.45 4.10 -13.32
C THR A 144 -6.39 2.90 -12.38
N SER A 145 -6.69 3.10 -11.10
CA SER A 145 -6.68 2.06 -10.08
C SER A 145 -7.77 1.02 -10.33
N GLU A 146 -7.45 -0.25 -10.10
CA GLU A 146 -8.35 -1.39 -10.27
C GLU A 146 -9.44 -1.46 -9.18
N VAL A 147 -9.25 -0.76 -8.05
CA VAL A 147 -10.24 -0.65 -6.98
C VAL A 147 -10.77 0.78 -6.89
N LEU A 148 -12.09 0.87 -6.84
CA LEU A 148 -12.86 2.07 -6.56
C LEU A 148 -13.40 2.00 -5.14
N VAL A 149 -13.46 3.14 -4.45
CA VAL A 149 -14.11 3.25 -3.13
C VAL A 149 -15.31 4.16 -3.25
N CYS A 150 -16.51 3.63 -3.02
CA CYS A 150 -17.72 4.44 -3.04
C CYS A 150 -17.61 5.60 -2.04
N PRO A 151 -17.77 6.87 -2.46
CA PRO A 151 -17.58 8.02 -1.59
C PRO A 151 -18.64 8.09 -0.47
N SER A 152 -19.82 7.52 -0.71
CA SER A 152 -20.92 7.49 0.26
C SER A 152 -20.78 6.32 1.25
N CYS A 153 -20.88 5.07 0.79
CA CYS A 153 -20.94 3.90 1.69
C CYS A 153 -19.58 3.23 1.97
N LYS A 154 -18.48 3.73 1.39
CA LYS A 154 -17.10 3.24 1.57
C LYS A 154 -16.85 1.79 1.14
N LYS A 155 -17.78 1.19 0.38
CA LYS A 155 -17.56 -0.11 -0.25
C LYS A 155 -16.41 -0.04 -1.25
N ARG A 156 -15.48 -0.99 -1.15
CA ARG A 156 -14.46 -1.26 -2.18
C ARG A 156 -15.13 -2.06 -3.29
N LEU A 157 -14.90 -1.64 -4.53
CA LEU A 157 -15.49 -2.20 -5.73
C LEU A 157 -14.39 -2.35 -6.77
N ARG A 158 -14.44 -3.41 -7.59
CA ARG A 158 -13.61 -3.55 -8.76
C ARG A 158 -14.03 -2.51 -9.80
N ARG A 159 -13.07 -1.88 -10.46
CA ARG A 159 -13.31 -1.11 -11.68
C ARG A 159 -13.66 -2.11 -12.80
N SER A 160 -14.80 -1.92 -13.46
CA SER A 160 -15.23 -2.73 -14.61
C SER A 160 -14.37 -2.49 -15.84
#